data_AF-A0A4Z1C2N8-F1
#
_entry.id   AF-A0A4Z1C2N8-F1
#
_cell.length_a   1.000
_cell.length_b   1.000
_cell.length_c   1.000
_cell.angle_alpha   90.00
_cell.angle_beta   90.00
_cell.angle_gamma   90.00
#
_symmetry.space_group_name_H-M   'P 1'
#
loop_
_entity.id
_entity.type
_entity.pdbx_description
1 polymer ?
#
loop_
_entity_poly.entity_id
_entity_poly.type
_entity_poly.pdbx_seq_one_letter_code
_entity_poly.pdbx_strand_id
1 'polypeptide(L)'
;MATNSLRLIFCLFFLSTLSAQPFSLNNERDHEIYNLIDNAQNNNKTDGQKAISSIEKALNKRHDTNNKELLIYLYQVAGDVYFSQEIYNESLKYFNEELNLMRKTGSKKTYIPLKGIGNVYNFSKDTIKARKYYELALEEAKKNNTLDSSRYIISNNLAILEQKKGNFEKALMIYNDAKETSLKLKDTAGLIMSYQNIGLVNFELKNFELAFKNSFLAEDLAKKKNSFYDLTKIYYNIGFAYKNLIKDNEQAKRYLLKAFDMGEKHNFMIIKRLCSEELSSIYEFEKDYRLANKYLHIAKELNELKLKKQSKGELTVLEYKYQQKIKEDNLIEKQNKKSMLLWTGIIILLLTAFIFILLYKLQKIKLKKRVIENDLLVNQLEKKNKEITEKNLQVLQTTEILDNTSKRLSEIKETSSSKTQDLINQIIGDLKNGSKRFNYNEFEKIFKETHEDFYKKLVLKYPDLTRNEIRLCAFLKMSLSTKEISAITQQSYNSITIARHRLRKKMNLEENQSLTNFLLSL
;
A
#
# COMPACT_ATOMS: atom_id res chain seq x y z
N MET A 1 26.47 51.53 21.60
CA MET A 1 25.96 52.34 20.47
C MET A 1 25.53 51.39 19.37
N ALA A 2 24.24 51.07 19.31
CA ALA A 2 23.68 50.33 18.17
C ALA A 2 23.79 51.24 16.94
N THR A 3 24.52 50.80 15.93
CA THR A 3 24.57 51.48 14.63
C THR A 3 23.15 51.52 14.09
N ASN A 4 22.54 52.71 14.05
CA ASN A 4 21.35 52.98 13.25
C ASN A 4 21.72 52.70 11.78
N SER A 5 21.68 51.45 11.35
CA SER A 5 21.81 51.10 9.94
C SER A 5 20.69 51.82 9.20
N LEU A 6 21.05 52.77 8.33
CA LEU A 6 20.13 53.68 7.67
C LEU A 6 18.98 52.91 6.98
N ARG A 7 17.74 53.35 7.21
CA ARG A 7 16.52 52.83 6.56
C ARG A 7 16.35 53.36 5.12
N LEU A 8 17.46 53.53 4.39
CA LEU A 8 17.41 53.82 2.96
C LEU A 8 16.97 52.55 2.23
N ILE A 9 16.01 52.68 1.30
CA ILE A 9 15.60 51.53 0.49
C ILE A 9 16.60 51.44 -0.65
N PHE A 10 17.54 50.49 -0.57
CA PHE A 10 18.45 50.18 -1.67
C PHE A 10 17.72 49.42 -2.77
N CYS A 11 18.03 49.70 -4.03
CA CYS A 11 17.48 48.95 -5.16
C CYS A 11 18.14 47.58 -5.26
N LEU A 12 17.43 46.57 -4.75
CA LEU A 12 17.67 45.17 -5.06
C LEU A 12 16.64 44.76 -6.12
N PHE A 13 17.10 44.27 -7.28
CA PHE A 13 16.22 43.67 -8.28
C PHE A 13 16.09 42.18 -7.97
N PHE A 14 14.88 41.73 -7.66
CA PHE A 14 14.64 40.32 -7.32
C PHE A 14 14.13 39.48 -8.47
N LEU A 15 13.52 40.10 -9.47
CA LEU A 15 12.86 39.37 -10.52
C LEU A 15 13.68 39.43 -11.80
N SER A 16 14.19 38.27 -12.21
CA SER A 16 14.38 38.02 -13.63
C SER A 16 12.99 38.01 -14.27
N THR A 17 12.58 39.13 -14.87
CA THR A 17 11.65 39.03 -16.00
C THR A 17 12.47 38.58 -17.20
N LEU A 18 12.90 37.32 -17.20
CA LEU A 18 13.21 36.69 -18.48
C LEU A 18 11.85 36.27 -19.04
N SER A 19 11.48 36.88 -20.17
CA SER A 19 10.63 36.17 -21.13
C SER A 19 11.25 34.79 -21.32
N ALA A 20 10.47 33.72 -21.12
CA ALA A 20 10.92 32.37 -21.37
C ALA A 20 11.68 32.34 -22.70
N GLN A 21 12.92 31.83 -22.70
CA GLN A 21 13.54 31.48 -23.96
C GLN A 21 12.58 30.52 -24.67
N PRO A 22 12.37 30.64 -25.99
CA PRO A 22 11.53 29.70 -26.70
C PRO A 22 12.25 28.34 -26.67
N PHE A 23 11.80 27.45 -25.80
CA PHE A 23 12.16 26.03 -25.81
C PHE A 23 10.98 25.22 -26.35
N SER A 24 11.28 24.16 -27.10
CA SER A 24 10.25 23.38 -27.77
C SER A 24 9.43 22.58 -26.76
N LEU A 25 8.11 22.82 -26.73
CA LEU A 25 7.15 22.00 -26.00
C LEU A 25 6.72 20.87 -26.94
N ASN A 26 7.21 19.67 -26.69
CA ASN A 26 7.12 18.57 -27.66
C ASN A 26 5.90 17.67 -27.45
N ASN A 27 5.15 17.87 -26.35
CA ASN A 27 3.98 17.05 -26.01
C ASN A 27 3.00 17.82 -25.11
N GLU A 28 1.77 17.31 -24.98
CA GLU A 28 0.71 17.91 -24.16
C GLU A 28 1.08 18.04 -22.68
N ARG A 29 1.89 17.13 -22.13
CA ARG A 29 2.31 17.15 -20.72
C ARG A 29 3.27 18.32 -20.44
N ASP A 30 4.19 18.57 -21.35
CA ASP A 30 5.10 19.72 -21.31
C ASP A 30 4.31 21.03 -21.35
N HIS A 31 3.28 21.10 -22.21
CA HIS A 31 2.36 22.25 -22.26
C HIS A 31 1.58 22.47 -20.95
N GLU A 32 1.09 21.40 -20.34
CA GLU A 32 0.38 21.49 -19.06
C GLU A 32 1.29 22.04 -17.95
N ILE A 33 2.52 21.53 -17.85
CA ILE A 33 3.51 22.01 -16.87
C ILE A 33 3.86 23.47 -17.16
N TYR A 34 4.09 23.84 -18.42
CA TYR A 34 4.39 25.22 -18.81
C TYR A 34 3.27 26.19 -18.42
N ASN A 35 2.01 25.84 -18.68
CA ASN A 35 0.86 26.67 -18.31
C ASN A 35 0.74 26.87 -16.80
N LEU A 36 1.07 25.85 -16.00
CA LEU A 36 1.12 25.98 -14.54
C LEU A 36 2.25 26.92 -14.09
N ILE A 37 3.42 26.85 -14.74
CA ILE A 37 4.54 27.76 -14.47
C ILE A 37 4.17 29.21 -14.81
N ASP A 38 3.59 29.44 -15.99
CA ASP A 38 3.19 30.78 -16.45
C ASP A 38 2.10 31.37 -15.53
N ASN A 39 1.11 30.56 -15.14
CA ASN A 39 0.11 30.95 -14.16
C ASN A 39 0.74 31.35 -12.83
N ALA A 40 1.74 30.59 -12.35
CA ALA A 40 2.45 30.94 -11.14
C ALA A 40 3.21 32.27 -11.26
N GLN A 41 3.92 32.48 -12.36
CA GLN A 41 4.69 33.70 -12.61
C GLN A 41 3.77 34.94 -12.67
N ASN A 42 2.63 34.83 -13.36
CA ASN A 42 1.64 35.90 -13.48
C ASN A 42 0.99 36.25 -12.13
N ASN A 43 0.75 35.24 -11.28
CA ASN A 43 0.17 35.46 -9.95
C ASN A 43 1.20 35.82 -8.87
N ASN A 44 2.50 35.69 -9.13
CA ASN A 44 3.52 35.81 -8.08
C ASN A 44 3.46 37.14 -7.30
N LYS A 45 3.16 38.24 -8.01
CA LYS A 45 3.05 39.58 -7.41
C LYS A 45 1.67 39.89 -6.84
N THR A 46 0.61 39.27 -7.37
CA THR A 46 -0.79 39.63 -7.10
C THR A 46 -1.46 38.67 -6.12
N ASP A 47 -1.20 37.37 -6.24
CA ASP A 47 -1.79 36.30 -5.44
C ASP A 47 -0.76 35.19 -5.19
N GLY A 48 -0.01 35.36 -4.10
CA GLY A 48 1.05 34.41 -3.70
C GLY A 48 0.54 33.00 -3.42
N GLN A 49 -0.72 32.84 -2.99
CA GLN A 49 -1.30 31.52 -2.74
C GLN A 49 -1.56 30.78 -4.05
N LYS A 50 -2.15 31.45 -5.03
CA LYS A 50 -2.32 30.88 -6.37
C LYS A 50 -0.97 30.57 -7.00
N ALA A 51 0.02 31.45 -6.83
CA ALA A 51 1.36 31.21 -7.34
C ALA A 51 1.99 29.94 -6.74
N ILE A 52 1.96 29.80 -5.41
CA ILE A 52 2.43 28.59 -4.71
C ILE A 52 1.64 27.36 -5.18
N SER A 53 0.32 27.42 -5.23
CA SER A 53 -0.52 26.29 -5.64
C SER A 53 -0.20 25.81 -7.06
N SER A 54 -0.01 26.74 -8.00
CA SER A 54 0.35 26.44 -9.39
C SER A 54 1.76 25.83 -9.49
N ILE A 55 2.75 26.36 -8.76
CA ILE A 55 4.10 25.79 -8.68
C ILE A 55 4.08 24.37 -8.10
N GLU A 56 3.37 24.16 -7.00
CA GLU A 56 3.28 22.86 -6.35
C GLU A 56 2.64 21.81 -7.28
N LYS A 57 1.60 22.18 -8.03
CA LYS A 57 1.02 21.33 -9.08
C LYS A 57 2.02 21.00 -10.19
N ALA A 58 2.77 21.99 -10.68
CA ALA A 58 3.79 21.79 -11.71
C ALA A 58 4.92 20.87 -11.22
N LEU A 59 5.38 21.07 -9.99
CA LEU A 59 6.42 20.25 -9.36
C LEU A 59 6.02 18.80 -9.18
N ASN A 60 4.74 18.50 -8.96
CA ASN A 60 4.29 17.11 -8.87
C ASN A 60 4.22 16.40 -10.21
N LYS A 61 4.04 17.15 -11.31
CA LYS A 61 4.08 16.64 -12.68
C LYS A 61 5.50 16.58 -13.26
N ARG A 62 6.53 16.94 -12.48
CA ARG A 62 7.93 16.99 -12.99
C ARG A 62 8.44 15.67 -13.55
N HIS A 63 7.95 14.54 -13.05
CA HIS A 63 8.34 13.20 -13.53
C HIS A 63 7.63 12.80 -14.83
N ASP A 64 6.63 13.57 -15.26
CA ASP A 64 5.87 13.33 -16.47
C ASP A 64 6.59 13.87 -17.72
N THR A 65 7.68 14.63 -17.54
CA THR A 65 8.50 15.22 -18.59
C THR A 65 9.97 14.82 -18.49
N ASN A 66 10.61 14.64 -19.66
CA ASN A 66 12.06 14.49 -19.79
C ASN A 66 12.74 15.78 -20.31
N ASN A 67 11.98 16.86 -20.48
CA ASN A 67 12.46 18.12 -21.01
C ASN A 67 13.26 18.87 -19.93
N LYS A 68 14.58 18.80 -20.02
CA LYS A 68 15.48 19.40 -19.02
C LYS A 68 15.40 20.93 -18.99
N GLU A 69 15.13 21.58 -20.12
CA GLU A 69 14.99 23.04 -20.17
C GLU A 69 13.73 23.50 -19.45
N LEU A 70 12.62 22.80 -19.67
CA LEU A 70 11.37 23.02 -18.93
C LEU A 70 11.54 22.79 -17.43
N LEU A 71 12.29 21.75 -17.02
CA LEU A 71 12.59 21.49 -15.61
C LEU A 71 13.47 22.57 -14.98
N ILE A 72 14.49 23.08 -15.70
CA ILE A 72 15.30 24.22 -15.24
C ILE A 72 14.39 25.43 -15.03
N TYR A 73 13.52 25.74 -15.99
CA TYR A 73 12.59 26.85 -15.89
C TYR A 73 11.60 26.68 -14.73
N LEU A 74 11.06 25.48 -14.52
CA LEU A 74 10.22 25.15 -13.38
C LEU A 74 10.93 25.43 -12.05
N TYR A 75 12.16 24.97 -11.89
CA TYR A 75 12.92 25.18 -10.65
C TYR A 75 13.29 26.65 -10.43
N GLN A 76 13.61 27.38 -11.50
CA GLN A 76 13.86 28.81 -11.43
C GLN A 76 12.62 29.57 -10.93
N VAL A 77 11.45 29.34 -11.57
CA VAL A 77 10.21 30.03 -11.18
C VAL A 77 9.75 29.58 -9.79
N ALA A 78 9.90 28.31 -9.43
CA ALA A 78 9.65 27.85 -8.07
C ALA A 78 10.53 28.60 -7.05
N GLY A 79 11.84 28.68 -7.31
CA GLY A 79 12.79 29.42 -6.47
C GLY A 79 12.40 30.89 -6.29
N ASP A 80 12.02 31.56 -7.37
CA ASP A 80 11.57 32.96 -7.39
C ASP A 80 10.23 33.16 -6.67
N VAL A 81 9.26 32.25 -6.86
CA VAL A 81 7.95 32.29 -6.19
C VAL A 81 8.14 32.13 -4.69
N TYR A 82 8.79 31.06 -4.23
CA TYR A 82 9.03 30.87 -2.79
C TYR A 82 9.86 32.01 -2.19
N PHE A 83 10.86 32.53 -2.91
CA PHE A 83 11.63 33.69 -2.45
C PHE A 83 10.75 34.92 -2.23
N SER A 84 9.88 35.23 -3.19
CA SER A 84 8.99 36.40 -3.11
C SER A 84 7.95 36.30 -2.00
N GLN A 85 7.60 35.08 -1.59
CA GLN A 85 6.73 34.81 -0.45
C GLN A 85 7.51 34.66 0.87
N GLU A 86 8.80 34.98 0.87
CA GLU A 86 9.73 34.87 2.01
C GLU A 86 9.89 33.43 2.57
N ILE A 87 9.58 32.40 1.77
CA ILE A 87 9.73 30.97 2.11
C ILE A 87 11.13 30.50 1.71
N TYR A 88 12.13 30.97 2.45
CA TYR A 88 13.54 30.85 2.09
C TYR A 88 14.07 29.41 1.97
N ASN A 89 13.58 28.48 2.79
CA ASN A 89 14.03 27.09 2.75
C ASN A 89 13.64 26.38 1.44
N GLU A 90 12.39 26.52 1.01
CA GLU A 90 11.94 25.97 -0.28
C GLU A 90 12.61 26.69 -1.45
N SER A 91 12.77 28.02 -1.37
CA SER A 91 13.50 28.78 -2.38
C SER A 91 14.94 28.28 -2.57
N LEU A 92 15.70 28.08 -1.49
CA LEU A 92 17.04 27.51 -1.55
C LEU A 92 17.05 26.11 -2.16
N LYS A 93 16.10 25.26 -1.78
CA LYS A 93 15.98 23.91 -2.34
C LYS A 93 15.84 23.95 -3.86
N TYR A 94 14.90 24.74 -4.39
CA TYR A 94 14.66 24.78 -5.83
C TYR A 94 15.76 25.49 -6.62
N PHE A 95 16.39 26.55 -6.10
CA PHE A 95 17.59 27.11 -6.76
C PHE A 95 18.77 26.13 -6.77
N ASN A 96 18.91 25.26 -5.77
CA ASN A 96 19.94 24.21 -5.78
C ASN A 96 19.61 23.10 -6.80
N GLU A 97 18.34 22.69 -6.92
CA GLU A 97 17.90 21.76 -7.97
C GLU A 97 18.15 22.33 -9.38
N GLU A 98 17.82 23.62 -9.60
CA GLU A 98 18.13 24.35 -10.82
C GLU A 98 19.64 24.33 -11.13
N LEU A 99 20.48 24.75 -10.16
CA LEU A 99 21.93 24.78 -10.31
C LEU A 99 22.51 23.40 -10.64
N ASN A 100 22.05 22.36 -9.94
CA ASN A 100 22.51 20.99 -10.15
C ASN A 100 22.14 20.48 -11.55
N LEU A 101 20.92 20.76 -12.00
CA LEU A 101 20.47 20.35 -13.34
C LEU A 101 21.23 21.11 -14.43
N MET A 102 21.42 22.43 -14.28
CA MET A 102 22.20 23.26 -15.21
C MET A 102 23.65 22.82 -15.33
N ARG A 103 24.29 22.42 -14.22
CA ARG A 103 25.65 21.85 -14.25
C ARG A 103 25.70 20.53 -15.00
N LYS A 104 24.73 19.65 -14.79
CA LYS A 104 24.63 18.36 -15.50
C LYS A 104 24.38 18.53 -17.00
N THR A 105 23.70 19.59 -17.41
CA THR A 105 23.44 19.89 -18.83
C THR A 105 24.52 20.74 -19.49
N GLY A 106 25.55 21.17 -18.74
CA GLY A 106 26.63 22.01 -19.27
C GLY A 106 26.21 23.46 -19.57
N SER A 107 25.14 23.95 -18.94
CA SER A 107 24.66 25.32 -19.14
C SER A 107 25.68 26.36 -18.65
N LYS A 108 25.93 27.39 -19.47
CA LYS A 108 26.79 28.53 -19.14
C LYS A 108 26.10 29.60 -18.27
N LYS A 109 24.83 29.38 -17.90
CA LYS A 109 24.01 30.34 -17.16
C LYS A 109 23.84 30.02 -15.67
N THR A 110 24.75 29.22 -15.09
CA THR A 110 24.73 28.85 -13.66
C THR A 110 24.81 30.04 -12.71
N TYR A 111 25.25 31.21 -13.17
CA TYR A 111 25.21 32.46 -12.41
C TYR A 111 23.78 32.89 -12.01
N ILE A 112 22.74 32.45 -12.72
CA ILE A 112 21.33 32.77 -12.41
C ILE A 112 20.90 32.16 -11.07
N PRO A 113 20.94 30.83 -10.86
CA PRO A 113 20.60 30.25 -9.56
C PRO A 113 21.58 30.63 -8.46
N LEU A 114 22.88 30.80 -8.76
CA LEU A 114 23.87 31.28 -7.76
C LEU A 114 23.48 32.67 -7.21
N LYS A 115 23.05 33.59 -8.09
CA LYS A 115 22.50 34.88 -7.68
C LYS A 115 21.23 34.71 -6.84
N GLY A 116 20.33 33.80 -7.23
CA GLY A 116 19.12 33.47 -6.46
C GLY A 116 19.44 33.01 -5.03
N ILE A 117 20.39 32.07 -4.89
CA ILE A 117 20.87 31.58 -3.58
C ILE A 117 21.50 32.72 -2.76
N GLY A 118 22.31 33.57 -3.40
CA GLY A 118 22.89 34.75 -2.76
C GLY A 118 21.82 35.72 -2.24
N ASN A 119 20.74 35.93 -3.01
CA ASN A 119 19.58 36.72 -2.60
C ASN A 119 18.93 36.12 -1.35
N VAL A 120 18.66 34.81 -1.35
CA VAL A 120 18.06 34.14 -0.18
C VAL A 120 18.91 34.37 1.07
N TYR A 121 20.21 34.10 1.02
CA TYR A 121 21.07 34.28 2.20
C TYR A 121 21.14 35.74 2.67
N ASN A 122 21.15 36.71 1.75
CA ASN A 122 21.14 38.13 2.13
C ASN A 122 19.84 38.50 2.87
N PHE A 123 18.70 37.95 2.44
CA PHE A 123 17.39 38.18 3.07
C PHE A 123 17.23 37.44 4.40
N SER A 124 17.81 36.24 4.50
CA SER A 124 17.96 35.50 5.76
C SER A 124 19.03 36.08 6.69
N LYS A 125 19.64 37.23 6.34
CA LYS A 125 20.68 37.95 7.10
C LYS A 125 22.04 37.24 7.22
N ASP A 126 22.27 36.14 6.49
CA ASP A 126 23.57 35.47 6.39
C ASP A 126 24.42 36.15 5.30
N THR A 127 24.99 37.30 5.65
CA THR A 127 25.76 38.14 4.71
C THR A 127 27.07 37.49 4.23
N ILE A 128 27.61 36.53 4.99
CA ILE A 128 28.83 35.80 4.64
C ILE A 128 28.53 34.85 3.49
N LYS A 129 27.49 34.02 3.63
CA LYS A 129 27.08 33.13 2.53
C LYS A 129 26.57 33.91 1.32
N ALA A 130 25.81 34.98 1.54
CA ALA A 130 25.33 35.83 0.45
C ALA A 130 26.49 36.34 -0.42
N ARG A 131 27.53 36.89 0.21
CA ARG A 131 28.75 37.34 -0.47
C ARG A 131 29.41 36.22 -1.27
N LYS A 132 29.64 35.07 -0.63
CA LYS A 132 30.25 33.91 -1.29
C LYS A 132 29.50 33.53 -2.57
N TYR A 133 28.18 33.45 -2.53
CA TYR A 133 27.37 33.07 -3.69
C TYR A 133 27.31 34.15 -4.76
N TYR A 134 27.29 35.43 -4.39
CA TYR A 134 27.38 36.51 -5.38
C TYR A 134 28.76 36.59 -6.06
N GLU A 135 29.85 36.37 -5.33
CA GLU A 135 31.21 36.31 -5.90
C GLU A 135 31.32 35.16 -6.91
N LEU A 136 30.83 33.96 -6.55
CA LEU A 136 30.74 32.82 -7.46
C LEU A 136 29.89 33.13 -8.70
N ALA A 137 28.73 33.78 -8.53
CA ALA A 137 27.86 34.16 -9.64
C ALA A 137 28.55 35.15 -10.58
N LEU A 138 29.28 36.13 -10.04
CA LEU A 138 30.00 37.13 -10.84
C LEU A 138 31.17 36.51 -11.60
N GLU A 139 31.90 35.59 -10.98
CA GLU A 139 32.99 34.84 -11.62
C GLU A 139 32.47 34.03 -12.80
N GLU A 140 31.39 33.26 -12.62
CA GLU A 140 30.76 32.47 -13.68
C GLU A 140 30.23 33.37 -14.83
N ALA A 141 29.61 34.50 -14.51
CA ALA A 141 29.15 35.45 -15.52
C ALA A 141 30.31 36.04 -16.33
N LYS A 142 31.45 36.35 -15.69
CA LYS A 142 32.65 36.85 -16.36
C LYS A 142 33.32 35.79 -17.23
N LYS A 143 33.50 34.57 -16.71
CA LYS A 143 34.12 33.45 -17.42
C LYS A 143 33.41 33.12 -18.74
N ASN A 144 32.08 33.25 -18.75
CA ASN A 144 31.26 32.98 -19.93
C ASN A 144 31.12 34.20 -20.87
N ASN A 145 31.87 35.29 -20.63
CA ASN A 145 31.80 36.56 -21.37
C ASN A 145 30.37 37.12 -21.47
N THR A 146 29.55 36.86 -20.44
CA THR A 146 28.16 37.28 -20.44
C THR A 146 28.09 38.79 -20.20
N LEU A 147 27.52 39.50 -21.17
CA LEU A 147 27.10 40.89 -21.01
C LEU A 147 25.56 40.91 -21.02
N ASP A 148 24.96 40.66 -19.86
CA ASP A 148 23.52 40.74 -19.64
C ASP A 148 23.20 41.47 -18.32
N SER A 149 21.91 41.62 -18.02
CA SER A 149 21.46 42.34 -16.84
C SER A 149 21.87 41.69 -15.52
N SER A 150 22.12 40.37 -15.49
CA SER A 150 22.51 39.67 -14.28
C SER A 150 23.87 40.15 -13.78
N ARG A 151 24.78 40.52 -14.68
CA ARG A 151 26.12 41.01 -14.30
C ARG A 151 26.04 42.28 -13.45
N TYR A 152 25.30 43.30 -13.90
CA TYR A 152 25.17 44.53 -13.11
C TYR A 152 24.32 44.31 -11.84
N ILE A 153 23.33 43.40 -11.88
CA ILE A 153 22.52 43.05 -10.69
C ILE A 153 23.38 42.41 -9.60
N ILE A 154 24.25 41.45 -9.97
CA ILE A 154 25.16 40.78 -9.03
C ILE A 154 26.16 41.79 -8.44
N SER A 155 26.79 42.61 -9.30
CA SER A 155 27.69 43.69 -8.84
C SER A 155 26.98 44.63 -7.87
N ASN A 156 25.76 45.04 -8.19
CA ASN A 156 24.95 45.89 -7.33
C ASN A 156 24.66 45.25 -5.96
N ASN A 157 24.33 43.96 -5.92
CA ASN A 157 24.11 43.24 -4.67
C ASN A 157 25.39 43.14 -3.81
N LEU A 158 26.55 42.93 -4.44
CA LEU A 158 27.85 42.97 -3.76
C LEU A 158 28.17 44.35 -3.19
N ALA A 159 27.90 45.42 -3.96
CA ALA A 159 28.10 46.79 -3.51
C ALA A 159 27.24 47.13 -2.29
N ILE A 160 25.99 46.64 -2.23
CA ILE A 160 25.13 46.77 -1.04
C ILE A 160 25.76 46.07 0.17
N LEU A 161 26.39 44.90 0.00
CA LEU A 161 27.09 44.21 1.08
C LEU A 161 28.35 44.96 1.53
N GLU A 162 29.08 45.62 0.63
CA GLU A 162 30.20 46.49 0.99
C GLU A 162 29.74 47.72 1.76
N GLN A 163 28.65 48.34 1.31
CA GLN A 163 28.05 49.47 1.99
C GLN A 163 27.61 49.12 3.42
N LYS A 164 26.96 47.96 3.63
CA LYS A 164 26.58 47.50 4.97
C LYS A 164 27.78 47.30 5.91
N LYS A 165 28.98 47.08 5.35
CA LYS A 165 30.24 46.99 6.10
C LYS A 165 30.91 48.35 6.32
N GLY A 166 30.37 49.44 5.77
CA GLY A 166 30.98 50.78 5.80
C GLY A 166 32.02 51.03 4.70
N ASN A 167 32.19 50.10 3.76
CA ASN A 167 33.17 50.22 2.67
C ASN A 167 32.60 51.06 1.50
N PHE A 168 32.28 52.32 1.77
CA PHE A 168 31.54 53.19 0.85
C PHE A 168 32.28 53.45 -0.48
N GLU A 169 33.59 53.70 -0.45
CA GLU A 169 34.39 53.92 -1.67
C GLU A 169 34.39 52.68 -2.58
N LYS A 170 34.55 51.50 -1.99
CA LYS A 170 34.48 50.23 -2.73
C LYS A 170 33.08 50.00 -3.31
N ALA A 171 32.03 50.34 -2.55
CA ALA A 171 30.66 50.27 -3.05
C ALA A 171 30.44 51.22 -4.24
N LEU A 172 30.92 52.47 -4.18
CA LEU A 172 30.85 53.42 -5.28
C LEU A 172 31.58 52.93 -6.53
N MET A 173 32.77 52.34 -6.40
CA MET A 173 33.50 51.76 -7.52
C MET A 173 32.67 50.68 -8.22
N ILE A 174 32.07 49.76 -7.45
CA ILE A 174 31.24 48.68 -7.99
C ILE A 174 29.94 49.21 -8.61
N TYR A 175 29.28 50.21 -7.99
CA TYR A 175 28.08 50.81 -8.57
C TYR A 175 28.38 51.56 -9.88
N ASN A 176 29.55 52.19 -10.01
CA ASN A 176 29.96 52.81 -11.27
C ASN A 176 30.24 51.79 -12.37
N ASP A 177 30.86 50.64 -12.07
CA ASP A 177 31.00 49.52 -13.02
C ASP A 177 29.63 48.96 -13.45
N ALA A 178 28.69 48.82 -12.49
CA ALA A 178 27.31 48.41 -12.78
C ALA A 178 26.58 49.43 -13.68
N LYS A 179 26.81 50.73 -13.46
CA LYS A 179 26.28 51.81 -14.30
C LYS A 179 26.84 51.73 -15.72
N GLU A 180 28.15 51.54 -15.88
CA GLU A 180 28.80 51.41 -17.19
C GLU A 180 28.28 50.18 -17.95
N THR A 181 28.12 49.05 -17.25
CA THR A 181 27.51 47.85 -17.81
C THR A 181 26.08 48.12 -18.29
N SER A 182 25.27 48.81 -17.49
CA SER A 182 23.90 49.19 -17.85
C SER A 182 23.85 50.14 -19.06
N LEU A 183 24.80 51.07 -19.17
CA LEU A 183 24.96 51.94 -20.34
C LEU A 183 25.24 51.14 -21.62
N LYS A 184 26.19 50.19 -21.56
CA LYS A 184 26.53 49.30 -22.69
C LYS A 184 25.33 48.47 -23.14
N LEU A 185 24.51 48.03 -22.19
CA LEU A 185 23.27 47.28 -22.45
C LEU A 185 22.11 48.15 -22.91
N LYS A 186 22.22 49.47 -22.83
CA LYS A 186 21.11 50.43 -23.02
C LYS A 186 19.92 50.12 -22.10
N ASP A 187 20.20 49.58 -20.91
CA ASP A 187 19.16 49.19 -19.95
C ASP A 187 18.83 50.34 -18.99
N THR A 188 17.73 51.03 -19.26
CA THR A 188 17.24 52.12 -18.42
C THR A 188 16.92 51.69 -16.99
N ALA A 189 16.49 50.43 -16.76
CA ALA A 189 16.23 49.92 -15.42
C ALA A 189 17.52 49.85 -14.59
N GLY A 190 18.58 49.29 -15.20
CA GLY A 190 19.92 49.25 -14.61
C GLY A 190 20.47 50.64 -14.32
N LEU A 191 20.27 51.60 -15.22
CA LEU A 191 20.69 52.99 -15.00
C LEU A 191 19.99 53.65 -13.81
N ILE A 192 18.66 53.57 -13.73
CA ILE A 192 17.88 54.11 -12.61
C ILE A 192 18.42 53.53 -11.29
N MET A 193 18.65 52.21 -11.25
CA MET A 193 19.18 51.52 -10.08
C MET A 193 20.56 52.02 -9.68
N SER A 194 21.51 52.08 -10.62
CA SER A 194 22.87 52.51 -10.34
C SER A 194 22.91 53.96 -9.87
N TYR A 195 22.18 54.87 -10.54
CA TYR A 195 22.09 56.27 -10.10
C TYR A 195 21.50 56.41 -8.70
N GLN A 196 20.42 55.68 -8.38
CA GLN A 196 19.88 55.68 -7.02
C GLN A 196 20.92 55.23 -6.01
N ASN A 197 21.54 54.08 -6.20
CA ASN A 197 22.46 53.53 -5.21
C ASN A 197 23.75 54.37 -5.08
N ILE A 198 24.26 54.97 -6.16
CA ILE A 198 25.33 55.98 -6.10
C ILE A 198 24.89 57.20 -5.30
N GLY A 199 23.66 57.69 -5.52
CA GLY A 199 23.09 58.79 -4.75
C GLY A 199 23.01 58.47 -3.26
N LEU A 200 22.53 57.27 -2.92
CA LEU A 200 22.42 56.79 -1.54
C LEU A 200 23.77 56.68 -0.84
N VAL A 201 24.81 56.16 -1.49
CA VAL A 201 26.15 56.12 -0.88
C VAL A 201 26.72 57.53 -0.70
N ASN A 202 26.48 58.45 -1.63
CA ASN A 202 26.93 59.83 -1.47
C ASN A 202 26.21 60.56 -0.33
N PHE A 203 24.96 60.22 -0.03
CA PHE A 203 24.29 60.69 1.19
C PHE A 203 25.03 60.23 2.45
N GLU A 204 25.46 58.96 2.52
CA GLU A 204 26.23 58.41 3.64
C GLU A 204 27.60 59.09 3.78
N LEU A 205 28.25 59.37 2.65
CA LEU A 205 29.51 60.12 2.59
C LEU A 205 29.34 61.63 2.84
N LYS A 206 28.11 62.12 3.03
CA LYS A 206 27.76 63.55 3.16
C LYS A 206 28.13 64.41 1.94
N ASN A 207 28.33 63.79 0.79
CA ASN A 207 28.53 64.45 -0.50
C ASN A 207 27.16 64.83 -1.10
N PHE A 208 26.44 65.75 -0.44
CA PHE A 208 25.04 66.05 -0.74
C PHE A 208 24.81 66.51 -2.19
N GLU A 209 25.71 67.32 -2.75
CA GLU A 209 25.62 67.77 -4.15
C GLU A 209 25.56 66.58 -5.12
N LEU A 210 26.52 65.66 -4.99
CA LEU A 210 26.58 64.47 -5.84
C LEU A 210 25.42 63.51 -5.55
N ALA A 211 24.99 63.41 -4.29
CA ALA A 211 23.86 62.59 -3.89
C ALA A 211 22.56 63.02 -4.59
N PHE A 212 22.25 64.32 -4.54
CA PHE A 212 21.07 64.89 -5.18
C PHE A 212 21.17 64.83 -6.71
N LYS A 213 22.33 65.16 -7.29
CA LYS A 213 22.55 65.07 -8.74
C LYS A 213 22.20 63.67 -9.27
N ASN A 214 22.70 62.61 -8.63
CA ASN A 214 22.40 61.25 -9.04
C ASN A 214 20.94 60.87 -8.77
N SER A 215 20.36 61.31 -7.66
CA SER A 215 18.95 61.04 -7.33
C SER A 215 17.99 61.67 -8.36
N PHE A 216 18.26 62.90 -8.82
CA PHE A 216 17.45 63.58 -9.83
C PHE A 216 17.63 62.98 -11.23
N LEU A 217 18.83 62.50 -11.58
CA LEU A 217 19.04 61.73 -12.82
C LEU A 217 18.21 60.44 -12.81
N ALA A 218 18.19 59.72 -11.68
CA ALA A 218 17.33 58.54 -11.53
C ALA A 218 15.85 58.90 -11.63
N GLU A 219 15.44 60.05 -11.07
CA GLU A 219 14.06 60.53 -11.12
C GLU A 219 13.61 60.82 -12.56
N ASP A 220 14.41 61.55 -13.33
CA ASP A 220 14.12 61.87 -14.73
C ASP A 220 13.97 60.60 -15.58
N LEU A 221 14.89 59.65 -15.42
CA LEU A 221 14.81 58.36 -16.10
C LEU A 221 13.57 57.55 -15.68
N ALA A 222 13.24 57.52 -14.39
CA ALA A 222 12.06 56.83 -13.88
C ALA A 222 10.75 57.44 -14.42
N LYS A 223 10.68 58.77 -14.52
CA LYS A 223 9.56 59.50 -15.13
C LYS A 223 9.42 59.16 -16.62
N LYS A 224 10.50 59.25 -17.40
CA LYS A 224 10.49 58.90 -18.83
C LYS A 224 10.06 57.46 -19.09
N LYS A 225 10.42 56.54 -18.19
CA LYS A 225 10.03 55.12 -18.25
C LYS A 225 8.62 54.86 -17.71
N ASN A 226 7.95 55.84 -17.11
CA ASN A 226 6.71 55.66 -16.34
C ASN A 226 6.83 54.59 -15.23
N SER A 227 8.02 54.48 -14.60
CA SER A 227 8.24 53.54 -13.49
C SER A 227 7.80 54.16 -12.16
N PHE A 228 6.50 54.06 -11.86
CA PHE A 228 5.93 54.61 -10.64
C PHE A 228 6.55 54.02 -9.36
N TYR A 229 6.93 52.74 -9.38
CA TYR A 229 7.56 52.09 -8.23
C TYR A 229 8.94 52.70 -7.93
N ASP A 230 9.79 52.83 -8.96
CA ASP A 230 11.13 53.42 -8.80
C ASP A 230 11.01 54.89 -8.38
N LEU A 231 10.06 55.63 -8.96
CA LEU A 231 9.81 57.03 -8.63
C LEU A 231 9.37 57.23 -7.18
N THR A 232 8.41 56.43 -6.71
CA THR A 232 7.94 56.44 -5.30
C THR A 232 9.12 56.22 -4.34
N LYS A 233 9.99 55.28 -4.68
CA LYS A 233 11.17 54.94 -3.89
C LYS A 233 12.21 56.06 -3.87
N ILE A 234 12.45 56.72 -5.00
CA ILE A 234 13.34 57.90 -5.10
C ILE A 234 12.82 58.99 -4.17
N TYR A 235 11.51 59.29 -4.22
CA TYR A 235 10.91 60.29 -3.34
C TYR A 235 11.04 59.93 -1.86
N TYR A 236 10.80 58.66 -1.49
CA TYR A 236 11.04 58.22 -0.10
C TYR A 236 12.50 58.44 0.31
N ASN A 237 13.46 58.01 -0.50
CA ASN A 237 14.89 58.11 -0.17
C ASN A 237 15.34 59.57 -0.06
N ILE A 238 14.88 60.45 -0.95
CA ILE A 238 15.14 61.89 -0.88
C ILE A 238 14.54 62.49 0.41
N GLY A 239 13.27 62.18 0.71
CA GLY A 239 12.62 62.67 1.92
C GLY A 239 13.27 62.16 3.20
N PHE A 240 13.68 60.89 3.23
CA PHE A 240 14.44 60.29 4.32
C PHE A 240 15.79 60.99 4.52
N ALA A 241 16.51 61.30 3.44
CA ALA A 241 17.79 62.01 3.50
C ALA A 241 17.63 63.44 4.04
N TYR A 242 16.60 64.18 3.59
CA TYR A 242 16.28 65.50 4.13
C TYR A 242 16.02 65.44 5.64
N LYS A 243 15.23 64.47 6.10
CA LYS A 243 14.91 64.32 7.53
C LYS A 243 16.15 63.95 8.36
N ASN A 244 16.89 62.92 7.94
CA ASN A 244 17.85 62.27 8.81
C ASN A 244 19.27 62.84 8.70
N LEU A 245 19.66 63.33 7.53
CA LEU A 245 21.02 63.78 7.26
C LEU A 245 21.13 65.31 7.20
N ILE A 246 20.17 65.96 6.53
CA ILE A 246 20.17 67.42 6.33
C ILE A 246 19.42 68.13 7.48
N LYS A 247 18.50 67.42 8.14
CA LYS A 247 17.63 67.95 9.21
C LYS A 247 16.66 69.05 8.73
N ASP A 248 16.22 68.95 7.47
CA ASP A 248 15.19 69.81 6.88
C ASP A 248 13.85 69.08 6.87
N ASN A 249 13.04 69.33 7.91
CA ASN A 249 11.74 68.65 8.08
C ASN A 249 10.70 69.07 7.04
N GLU A 250 10.75 70.30 6.54
CA GLU A 250 9.79 70.81 5.55
C GLU A 250 9.98 70.11 4.20
N GLN A 251 11.23 70.03 3.73
CA GLN A 251 11.54 69.30 2.50
C GLN A 251 11.36 67.79 2.67
N ALA A 252 11.71 67.25 3.85
CA ALA A 252 11.45 65.85 4.16
C ALA A 252 9.97 65.50 4.03
N LYS A 253 9.10 66.28 4.70
CA LYS A 253 7.64 66.11 4.67
C LYS A 253 7.11 66.19 3.24
N ARG A 254 7.56 67.17 2.44
CA ARG A 254 7.16 67.33 1.05
C ARG A 254 7.44 66.09 0.20
N TYR A 255 8.63 65.50 0.29
CA TYR A 255 8.99 64.31 -0.49
C TYR A 255 8.37 63.02 0.07
N LEU A 256 8.27 62.89 1.40
CA LEU A 256 7.64 61.74 2.05
C LEU A 256 6.14 61.68 1.77
N LEU A 257 5.43 62.81 1.75
CA LEU A 257 4.01 62.87 1.36
C LEU A 257 3.82 62.47 -0.11
N LYS A 258 4.65 62.96 -1.03
CA LYS A 258 4.62 62.51 -2.43
C LYS A 258 4.80 61.00 -2.57
N ALA A 259 5.76 60.42 -1.84
CA ALA A 259 6.01 58.98 -1.82
C ALA A 259 4.85 58.21 -1.18
N PHE A 260 4.24 58.74 -0.11
CA PHE A 260 3.07 58.17 0.54
C PHE A 260 1.87 58.14 -0.41
N ASP A 261 1.54 59.26 -1.05
CA ASP A 261 0.39 59.39 -1.95
C ASP A 261 0.53 58.49 -3.19
N MET A 262 1.74 58.40 -3.76
CA MET A 262 2.02 57.44 -4.82
C MET A 262 1.93 55.99 -4.32
N GLY A 263 2.42 55.72 -3.12
CA GLY A 263 2.31 54.42 -2.49
C GLY A 263 0.87 53.98 -2.25
N GLU A 264 -0.01 54.93 -1.91
CA GLU A 264 -1.46 54.70 -1.81
C GLU A 264 -2.07 54.42 -3.18
N LYS A 265 -1.88 55.34 -4.13
CA LYS A 265 -2.47 55.28 -5.47
C LYS A 265 -2.14 53.98 -6.21
N HIS A 266 -0.92 53.46 -6.03
CA HIS A 266 -0.42 52.27 -6.73
C HIS A 266 -0.30 51.03 -5.84
N ASN A 267 -0.83 51.06 -4.61
CA ASN A 267 -0.78 49.95 -3.65
C ASN A 267 0.65 49.45 -3.30
N PHE A 268 1.63 50.36 -3.22
CA PHE A 268 2.99 50.04 -2.78
C PHE A 268 3.09 50.04 -1.24
N MET A 269 2.48 49.02 -0.62
CA MET A 269 2.31 48.90 0.84
C MET A 269 3.61 49.08 1.64
N ILE A 270 4.74 48.55 1.16
CA ILE A 270 6.03 48.66 1.87
C ILE A 270 6.49 50.11 1.94
N ILE A 271 6.44 50.84 0.82
CA ILE A 271 6.89 52.23 0.76
C ILE A 271 5.90 53.12 1.52
N LYS A 272 4.59 52.88 1.37
CA LYS A 272 3.54 53.55 2.16
C LYS A 272 3.80 53.43 3.66
N ARG A 273 4.06 52.21 4.16
CA ARG A 273 4.40 51.95 5.57
C ARG A 273 5.62 52.74 6.02
N LEU A 274 6.71 52.69 5.24
CA LEU A 274 7.94 53.40 5.57
C LEU A 274 7.73 54.91 5.61
N CYS A 275 7.00 55.47 4.64
CA CYS A 275 6.63 56.89 4.66
C CYS A 275 5.82 57.25 5.89
N SER A 276 4.84 56.40 6.28
CA SER A 276 4.05 56.61 7.49
C SER A 276 4.90 56.65 8.76
N GLU A 277 5.89 55.77 8.90
CA GLU A 277 6.79 55.78 10.06
C GLU A 277 7.60 57.08 10.13
N GLU A 278 8.16 57.51 9.00
CA GLU A 278 8.94 58.75 8.94
C GLU A 278 8.05 59.99 9.17
N LEU A 279 6.87 60.05 8.56
CA LEU A 279 5.90 61.15 8.74
C LEU A 279 5.39 61.21 10.19
N SER A 280 5.08 60.06 10.80
CA SER A 280 4.66 60.00 12.21
C SER A 280 5.68 60.68 13.11
N SER A 281 6.97 60.36 12.94
CA SER A 281 8.03 60.94 13.75
C SER A 281 8.27 62.44 13.48
N ILE A 282 8.03 62.92 12.26
CA ILE A 282 8.11 64.35 11.94
C ILE A 282 6.97 65.10 12.65
N TYR A 283 5.73 64.61 12.55
CA TYR A 283 4.59 65.25 13.20
C TYR A 283 4.65 65.16 14.73
N GLU A 284 5.24 64.10 15.29
CA GLU A 284 5.51 64.00 16.72
C GLU A 284 6.51 65.07 17.18
N PHE A 285 7.61 65.27 16.43
CA PHE A 285 8.57 66.35 16.70
C PHE A 285 7.93 67.74 16.62
N GLU A 286 7.02 67.95 15.67
CA GLU A 286 6.23 69.17 15.51
C GLU A 286 5.09 69.32 16.54
N LYS A 287 4.89 68.31 17.40
CA LYS A 287 3.81 68.22 18.40
C LYS A 287 2.38 68.17 17.80
N ASP A 288 2.23 67.85 16.52
CA ASP A 288 0.94 67.48 15.93
C ASP A 288 0.65 66.00 16.20
N TYR A 289 0.27 65.71 17.44
CA TYR A 289 -0.01 64.34 17.89
C TYR A 289 -1.17 63.67 17.15
N ARG A 290 -2.08 64.46 16.55
CA ARG A 290 -3.20 63.92 15.78
C ARG A 290 -2.70 63.30 14.48
N LEU A 291 -1.89 64.03 13.72
CA LEU A 291 -1.29 63.48 12.49
C LEU A 291 -0.23 62.41 12.79
N ALA A 292 0.55 62.58 13.85
CA ALA A 292 1.51 61.55 14.28
C ALA A 292 0.80 60.21 14.53
N ASN A 293 -0.26 60.20 15.35
CA ASN A 293 -1.05 59.00 15.63
C ASN A 293 -1.72 58.40 14.38
N LYS A 294 -2.21 59.24 13.47
CA LYS A 294 -2.79 58.78 12.18
C LYS A 294 -1.77 57.96 11.39
N TYR A 295 -0.57 58.50 11.16
CA TYR A 295 0.44 57.79 10.39
C TYR A 295 1.00 56.57 11.13
N LEU A 296 1.14 56.64 12.46
CA LEU A 296 1.53 55.50 13.28
C LEU A 296 0.54 54.33 13.14
N HIS A 297 -0.77 54.61 13.16
CA HIS A 297 -1.80 53.59 12.97
C HIS A 297 -1.68 52.91 11.61
N ILE A 298 -1.55 53.69 10.54
CA ILE A 298 -1.37 53.18 9.17
C ILE A 298 -0.13 52.28 9.09
N ALA A 299 0.98 52.69 9.71
CA ALA A 299 2.21 51.89 9.71
C ALA A 299 2.01 50.54 10.41
N LYS A 300 1.31 50.53 11.56
CA LYS A 300 0.99 49.30 12.32
C LYS A 300 0.09 48.35 11.53
N GLU A 301 -1.01 48.85 10.95
CA GLU A 301 -1.93 48.04 10.13
C GLU A 301 -1.20 47.39 8.95
N LEU A 302 -0.36 48.15 8.24
CA LEU A 302 0.41 47.62 7.11
C LEU A 302 1.44 46.56 7.56
N ASN A 303 1.99 46.69 8.76
CA ASN A 303 2.91 45.70 9.31
C ASN A 303 2.19 44.40 9.71
N GLU A 304 1.02 44.50 10.33
CA GLU A 304 0.17 43.34 10.64
C GLU A 304 -0.28 42.61 9.37
N LEU A 305 -0.69 43.36 8.34
CA LEU A 305 -1.03 42.82 7.03
C LEU A 305 0.15 42.08 6.39
N LYS A 306 1.37 42.62 6.51
CA LYS A 306 2.59 41.95 6.04
C LYS A 306 2.77 40.60 6.74
N LEU A 307 2.73 40.57 8.08
CA LEU A 307 2.90 39.34 8.87
C LEU A 307 1.84 38.30 8.53
N LYS A 308 0.58 38.71 8.42
CA LYS A 308 -0.52 37.84 8.02
C LYS A 308 -0.30 37.22 6.64
N LYS A 309 0.21 38.00 5.67
CA LYS A 309 0.52 37.51 4.32
C LYS A 309 1.64 36.45 4.36
N GLN A 310 2.68 36.69 5.14
CA GLN A 310 3.81 35.75 5.30
C GLN A 310 3.33 34.40 5.89
N SER A 311 2.63 34.42 7.02
CA SER A 311 2.12 33.19 7.64
C SER A 311 1.15 32.43 6.73
N LYS A 312 0.37 33.13 5.90
CA LYS A 312 -0.56 32.51 4.94
C LYS A 312 0.19 31.74 3.83
N GLY A 313 1.35 32.22 3.38
CA GLY A 313 2.17 31.54 2.40
C GLY A 313 2.72 30.21 2.93
N GLU A 314 3.30 30.23 4.13
CA GLU A 314 3.81 29.03 4.80
C GLU A 314 2.71 27.99 5.05
N LEU A 315 1.53 28.44 5.50
CA LEU A 315 0.37 27.57 5.69
C LEU A 315 -0.07 26.92 4.37
N THR A 316 -0.08 27.67 3.26
CA THR A 316 -0.47 27.14 1.93
C THR A 316 0.48 26.01 1.49
N VAL A 317 1.78 26.15 1.71
CA VAL A 317 2.77 25.10 1.42
C VAL A 317 2.54 23.87 2.31
N LEU A 318 2.28 24.09 3.61
CA LEU A 318 2.04 23.01 4.56
C LEU A 318 0.76 22.22 4.22
N GLU A 319 -0.33 22.93 3.92
CA GLU A 319 -1.60 22.33 3.48
C GLU A 319 -1.41 21.49 2.21
N TYR A 320 -0.65 21.99 1.24
CA TYR A 320 -0.37 21.26 0.01
C TYR A 320 0.40 19.96 0.29
N LYS A 321 1.49 20.03 1.07
CA LYS A 321 2.29 18.86 1.45
C LYS A 321 1.46 17.84 2.22
N TYR A 322 0.60 18.31 3.12
CA TYR A 322 -0.30 17.44 3.89
C TYR A 322 -1.32 16.72 2.99
N GLN A 323 -1.94 17.43 2.03
CA GLN A 323 -2.84 16.83 1.05
C GLN A 323 -2.13 15.78 0.18
N GLN A 324 -0.86 16.00 -0.17
CA GLN A 324 -0.09 15.01 -0.92
C GLN A 324 0.20 13.76 -0.08
N LYS A 325 0.58 13.95 1.18
CA LYS A 325 0.79 12.83 2.11
C LYS A 325 -0.47 11.98 2.26
N ILE A 326 -1.65 12.61 2.41
CA ILE A 326 -2.93 11.88 2.46
C ILE A 326 -3.14 11.06 1.18
N LYS A 327 -2.84 11.61 0.00
CA LYS A 327 -2.98 10.87 -1.27
C LYS A 327 -2.03 9.69 -1.34
N GLU A 328 -0.79 9.86 -0.91
CA GLU A 328 0.22 8.79 -0.86
C GLU A 328 -0.20 7.68 0.12
N ASP A 329 -0.63 8.04 1.32
CA ASP A 329 -1.11 7.09 2.33
C ASP A 329 -2.31 6.29 1.81
N ASN A 330 -3.26 6.95 1.12
CA ASN A 330 -4.40 6.28 0.49
C ASN A 330 -3.98 5.30 -0.63
N LEU A 331 -2.95 5.65 -1.42
CA LEU A 331 -2.41 4.77 -2.47
C LEU A 331 -1.74 3.54 -1.85
N ILE A 332 -0.95 3.73 -0.80
CA ILE A 332 -0.31 2.65 -0.04
C ILE A 332 -1.38 1.74 0.57
N GLU A 333 -2.43 2.30 1.18
CA GLU A 333 -3.54 1.52 1.73
C GLU A 333 -4.24 0.68 0.65
N LYS A 334 -4.50 1.28 -0.53
CA LYS A 334 -5.08 0.56 -1.67
C LYS A 334 -4.17 -0.57 -2.17
N GLN A 335 -2.86 -0.33 -2.21
CA GLN A 335 -1.87 -1.33 -2.60
C GLN A 335 -1.77 -2.47 -1.57
N ASN A 336 -1.81 -2.14 -0.28
CA ASN A 336 -1.83 -3.11 0.82
C ASN A 336 -3.10 -3.97 0.80
N LYS A 337 -4.28 -3.36 0.56
CA LYS A 337 -5.54 -4.09 0.37
C LYS A 337 -5.45 -5.08 -0.80
N LYS A 338 -4.89 -4.66 -1.94
CA LYS A 338 -4.67 -5.55 -3.10
C LYS A 338 -3.70 -6.70 -2.76
N SER A 339 -2.60 -6.39 -2.08
CA SER A 339 -1.62 -7.40 -1.63
C SER A 339 -2.25 -8.41 -0.66
N MET A 340 -3.05 -7.95 0.30
CA MET A 340 -3.76 -8.80 1.25
C MET A 340 -4.75 -9.74 0.55
N LEU A 341 -5.48 -9.27 -0.46
CA LEU A 341 -6.36 -10.11 -1.28
C LEU A 341 -5.58 -11.19 -2.06
N LEU A 342 -4.39 -10.88 -2.57
CA LEU A 342 -3.54 -11.87 -3.25
C LEU A 342 -3.03 -12.93 -2.26
N TRP A 343 -2.53 -12.52 -1.10
CA TRP A 343 -2.04 -13.46 -0.07
C TRP A 343 -3.14 -14.36 0.48
N THR A 344 -4.33 -13.81 0.74
CA THR A 344 -5.48 -14.62 1.16
C THR A 344 -5.90 -15.63 0.09
N GLY A 345 -5.89 -15.25 -1.19
CA GLY A 345 -6.11 -16.17 -2.30
C GLY A 345 -5.07 -17.30 -2.37
N ILE A 346 -3.79 -16.99 -2.19
CA ILE A 346 -2.69 -17.97 -2.15
C ILE A 346 -2.88 -18.94 -0.97
N ILE A 347 -3.22 -18.44 0.22
CA ILE A 347 -3.47 -19.28 1.41
C ILE A 347 -4.65 -20.22 1.17
N ILE A 348 -5.75 -19.75 0.60
CA ILE A 348 -6.91 -20.59 0.25
C ILE A 348 -6.51 -21.69 -0.76
N LEU A 349 -5.70 -21.34 -1.76
CA LEU A 349 -5.22 -22.30 -2.76
C LEU A 349 -4.31 -23.37 -2.13
N LEU A 350 -3.42 -22.98 -1.22
CA LEU A 350 -2.57 -23.92 -0.47
C LEU A 350 -3.40 -24.83 0.46
N LEU A 351 -4.40 -24.29 1.14
CA LEU A 351 -5.30 -25.06 2.00
C LEU A 351 -6.12 -26.08 1.20
N THR A 352 -6.65 -25.68 0.05
CA THR A 352 -7.41 -26.60 -0.84
C THR A 352 -6.52 -27.69 -1.41
N ALA A 353 -5.30 -27.36 -1.86
CA ALA A 353 -4.32 -28.35 -2.29
C ALA A 353 -3.94 -29.33 -1.16
N PHE A 354 -3.75 -28.82 0.07
CA PHE A 354 -3.45 -29.64 1.23
C PHE A 354 -4.59 -30.61 1.58
N ILE A 355 -5.84 -30.14 1.55
CA ILE A 355 -7.03 -30.98 1.74
C ILE A 355 -7.10 -32.06 0.66
N PHE A 356 -6.83 -31.70 -0.60
CA PHE A 356 -6.83 -32.66 -1.71
C PHE A 356 -5.76 -33.76 -1.52
N ILE A 357 -4.55 -33.39 -1.09
CA ILE A 357 -3.47 -34.34 -0.77
C ILE A 357 -3.88 -35.28 0.38
N LEU A 358 -4.52 -34.75 1.42
CA LEU A 358 -5.05 -35.55 2.53
C LEU A 358 -6.11 -36.55 2.06
N LEU A 359 -7.08 -36.09 1.26
CA LEU A 359 -8.14 -36.93 0.70
C LEU A 359 -7.55 -38.05 -0.17
N TYR A 360 -6.57 -37.71 -1.02
CA TYR A 360 -5.86 -38.68 -1.84
C TYR A 360 -5.13 -39.73 -0.99
N LYS A 361 -4.43 -39.32 0.08
CA LYS A 361 -3.79 -40.25 1.03
C LYS A 361 -4.80 -41.14 1.73
N LEU A 362 -5.94 -40.59 2.18
CA LEU A 362 -7.00 -41.36 2.84
C LEU A 362 -7.63 -42.40 1.89
N GLN A 363 -7.87 -42.04 0.63
CA GLN A 363 -8.35 -42.99 -0.38
C GLN A 363 -7.34 -44.11 -0.62
N LYS A 364 -6.05 -43.77 -0.73
CA LYS A 364 -4.97 -44.76 -0.91
C LYS A 364 -4.86 -45.73 0.28
N ILE A 365 -4.99 -45.23 1.51
CA ILE A 365 -5.00 -46.06 2.72
C ILE A 365 -6.22 -46.98 2.75
N LYS A 366 -7.42 -46.45 2.46
CA LYS A 366 -8.65 -47.26 2.38
C LYS A 366 -8.54 -48.37 1.34
N LEU A 367 -7.96 -48.07 0.17
CA LEU A 367 -7.76 -49.05 -0.88
C LEU A 367 -6.82 -50.16 -0.43
N LYS A 368 -5.66 -49.82 0.15
CA LYS A 368 -4.73 -50.81 0.72
C LYS A 368 -5.40 -51.69 1.76
N LYS A 369 -6.23 -51.12 2.65
CA LYS A 369 -6.96 -51.87 3.66
C LYS A 369 -7.92 -52.89 3.03
N ARG A 370 -8.68 -52.48 2.00
CA ARG A 370 -9.59 -53.39 1.27
C ARG A 370 -8.84 -54.54 0.59
N VAL A 371 -7.68 -54.27 0.01
CA VAL A 371 -6.85 -55.32 -0.61
C VAL A 371 -6.42 -56.34 0.44
N ILE A 372 -5.88 -55.89 1.57
CA ILE A 372 -5.45 -56.77 2.68
C ILE A 372 -6.62 -57.59 3.24
N GLU A 373 -7.79 -56.97 3.41
CA GLU A 373 -9.00 -57.65 3.90
C GLU A 373 -9.49 -58.73 2.94
N ASN A 374 -9.48 -58.46 1.63
CA ASN A 374 -9.78 -59.46 0.61
C ASN A 374 -8.78 -60.62 0.62
N ASP A 375 -7.48 -60.35 0.71
CA ASP A 375 -6.46 -61.40 0.77
C ASP A 375 -6.64 -62.30 2.00
N LEU A 376 -7.01 -61.71 3.15
CA LEU A 376 -7.31 -62.47 4.36
C LEU A 376 -8.54 -63.37 4.17
N LEU A 377 -9.62 -62.86 3.57
CA LEU A 377 -10.83 -63.62 3.31
C LEU A 377 -10.59 -64.78 2.35
N VAL A 378 -9.81 -64.56 1.28
CA VAL A 378 -9.42 -65.62 0.34
C VAL A 378 -8.65 -66.72 1.06
N ASN A 379 -7.66 -66.36 1.90
CA ASN A 379 -6.91 -67.34 2.69
C ASN A 379 -7.79 -68.13 3.68
N GLN A 380 -8.78 -67.48 4.29
CA GLN A 380 -9.74 -68.14 5.18
C GLN A 380 -10.62 -69.14 4.42
N LEU A 381 -11.10 -68.76 3.23
CA LEU A 381 -11.88 -69.63 2.35
C LEU A 381 -11.06 -70.85 1.92
N GLU A 382 -9.80 -70.66 1.52
CA GLU A 382 -8.92 -71.78 1.17
C GLU A 382 -8.70 -72.73 2.34
N LYS A 383 -8.48 -72.21 3.55
CA LYS A 383 -8.33 -73.04 4.76
C LYS A 383 -9.61 -73.85 5.03
N LYS A 384 -10.78 -73.23 4.92
CA LYS A 384 -12.07 -73.92 5.11
C LYS A 384 -12.32 -74.98 4.05
N ASN A 385 -11.97 -74.71 2.80
CA ASN A 385 -12.07 -75.71 1.73
C ASN A 385 -11.15 -76.91 1.97
N LYS A 386 -9.92 -76.70 2.49
CA LYS A 386 -9.04 -77.80 2.91
C LYS A 386 -9.65 -78.63 4.04
N GLU A 387 -10.15 -77.98 5.10
CA GLU A 387 -10.83 -78.66 6.22
C GLU A 387 -12.02 -79.51 5.75
N ILE A 388 -12.83 -79.00 4.82
CA ILE A 388 -13.97 -79.74 4.24
C ILE A 388 -13.47 -80.94 3.42
N THR A 389 -12.45 -80.74 2.60
CA THR A 389 -11.88 -81.80 1.75
C THR A 389 -11.32 -82.94 2.59
N GLU A 390 -10.61 -82.62 3.69
CA GLU A 390 -10.09 -83.60 4.64
C GLU A 390 -11.21 -84.42 5.30
N LYS A 391 -12.29 -83.76 5.76
CA LYS A 391 -13.46 -84.46 6.31
C LYS A 391 -14.14 -85.36 5.28
N ASN A 392 -14.31 -84.90 4.06
CA ASN A 392 -14.89 -85.70 2.99
C ASN A 392 -14.04 -86.94 2.69
N LEU A 393 -12.70 -86.81 2.71
CA LEU A 393 -11.80 -87.94 2.53
C LEU A 393 -11.94 -88.97 3.65
N GLN A 394 -12.06 -88.52 4.91
CA GLN A 394 -12.31 -89.42 6.06
C GLN A 394 -13.66 -90.16 5.93
N VAL A 395 -14.71 -89.46 5.48
CA VAL A 395 -16.03 -90.08 5.24
C VAL A 395 -15.95 -91.13 4.13
N LEU A 396 -15.22 -90.86 3.04
CA LEU A 396 -15.01 -91.83 1.97
C LEU A 396 -14.24 -93.07 2.47
N GLN A 397 -13.15 -92.86 3.21
CA GLN A 397 -12.34 -93.95 3.79
C GLN A 397 -13.17 -94.83 4.73
N THR A 398 -13.93 -94.21 5.63
CA THR A 398 -14.82 -94.96 6.54
C THR A 398 -15.90 -95.72 5.80
N THR A 399 -16.47 -95.15 4.73
CA THR A 399 -17.45 -95.83 3.87
C THR A 399 -16.82 -97.04 3.16
N GLU A 400 -15.61 -96.90 2.62
CA GLU A 400 -14.88 -97.99 1.96
C GLU A 400 -14.53 -99.13 2.93
N ILE A 401 -14.07 -98.79 4.15
CA ILE A 401 -13.80 -99.78 5.21
C ILE A 401 -15.08 -100.52 5.57
N LEU A 402 -16.21 -99.82 5.71
CA LEU A 402 -17.50 -100.42 6.02
C LEU A 402 -17.98 -101.37 4.92
N ASP A 403 -17.85 -100.98 3.66
CA ASP A 403 -18.23 -101.81 2.51
C ASP A 403 -17.35 -103.07 2.43
N ASN A 404 -16.04 -102.92 2.57
CA ASN A 404 -15.10 -104.05 2.59
C ASN A 404 -15.36 -105.01 3.75
N THR A 405 -15.65 -104.47 4.95
CA THR A 405 -15.97 -105.27 6.14
C THR A 405 -17.29 -106.00 5.95
N SER A 406 -18.30 -105.34 5.38
CA SER A 406 -19.60 -105.95 5.05
C SER A 406 -19.49 -107.07 4.02
N LYS A 407 -18.61 -106.91 3.02
CA LYS A 407 -18.35 -107.91 1.99
C LYS A 407 -17.67 -109.15 2.57
N ARG A 408 -16.62 -108.98 3.37
CA ARG A 408 -15.95 -110.10 4.08
C ARG A 408 -16.89 -110.86 5.01
N LEU A 409 -17.78 -110.16 5.70
CA LEU A 409 -18.81 -110.80 6.53
C LEU A 409 -19.82 -111.59 5.71
N SER A 410 -20.15 -111.13 4.49
CA SER A 410 -21.01 -111.84 3.55
C SER A 410 -20.35 -113.11 2.99
N GLU A 411 -19.04 -113.10 2.76
CA GLU A 411 -18.27 -114.30 2.35
C GLU A 411 -18.25 -115.38 3.45
N ILE A 412 -18.14 -114.99 4.73
CA ILE A 412 -18.20 -115.91 5.88
C ILE A 412 -19.61 -116.48 6.09
N LYS A 413 -20.65 -115.77 5.65
CA LYS A 413 -22.05 -116.22 5.71
C LYS A 413 -22.29 -117.48 4.88
N GLU A 414 -21.65 -117.60 3.72
CA GLU A 414 -21.90 -118.70 2.76
C GLU A 414 -21.39 -120.06 3.26
N THR A 415 -20.49 -120.08 4.25
CA THR A 415 -19.83 -121.31 4.77
C THR A 415 -20.26 -121.71 6.18
N SER A 416 -21.26 -121.06 6.77
CA SER A 416 -21.60 -121.19 8.20
C SER A 416 -23.03 -121.71 8.48
N SER A 417 -23.25 -122.25 9.69
CA SER A 417 -24.52 -122.88 10.12
C SER A 417 -25.70 -121.88 10.19
N SER A 418 -26.96 -122.35 10.11
CA SER A 418 -28.14 -121.45 10.04
C SER A 418 -28.23 -120.44 11.20
N LYS A 419 -27.79 -120.80 12.40
CA LYS A 419 -27.77 -119.92 13.58
C LYS A 419 -26.66 -118.86 13.51
N THR A 420 -25.55 -119.18 12.83
CA THR A 420 -24.42 -118.26 12.58
C THR A 420 -24.75 -117.27 11.47
N GLN A 421 -25.50 -117.70 10.45
CA GLN A 421 -25.97 -116.82 9.37
C GLN A 421 -26.91 -115.71 9.89
N ASP A 422 -27.76 -116.01 10.88
CA ASP A 422 -28.62 -115.00 11.53
C ASP A 422 -27.81 -113.97 12.34
N LEU A 423 -26.78 -114.43 13.07
CA LEU A 423 -25.84 -113.53 13.77
C LEU A 423 -25.04 -112.65 12.79
N ILE A 424 -24.60 -113.20 11.66
CA ILE A 424 -23.91 -112.43 10.62
C ILE A 424 -24.87 -111.42 9.96
N ASN A 425 -26.13 -111.80 9.71
CA ASN A 425 -27.15 -110.86 9.22
C ASN A 425 -27.42 -109.74 10.24
N GLN A 426 -27.43 -110.05 11.53
CA GLN A 426 -27.50 -109.03 12.58
C GLN A 426 -26.27 -108.13 12.58
N ILE A 427 -25.05 -108.67 12.47
CA ILE A 427 -23.81 -107.86 12.46
C ILE A 427 -23.70 -107.02 11.18
N ILE A 428 -24.03 -107.55 10.00
CA ILE A 428 -24.12 -106.77 8.75
C ILE A 428 -25.23 -105.72 8.86
N GLY A 429 -26.35 -106.08 9.49
CA GLY A 429 -27.42 -105.16 9.85
C GLY A 429 -26.91 -104.04 10.76
N ASP A 430 -26.15 -104.35 11.80
CA ASP A 430 -25.59 -103.41 12.76
C ASP A 430 -24.39 -102.62 12.21
N LEU A 431 -23.68 -103.10 11.19
CA LEU A 431 -22.65 -102.34 10.48
C LEU A 431 -23.26 -101.39 9.44
N LYS A 432 -24.29 -101.84 8.72
CA LYS A 432 -25.09 -100.99 7.82
C LYS A 432 -25.98 -100.02 8.59
N ASN A 433 -26.41 -100.36 9.81
CA ASN A 433 -27.22 -99.51 10.68
C ASN A 433 -26.38 -98.71 11.68
N GLY A 434 -25.18 -99.17 12.04
CA GLY A 434 -24.24 -98.48 12.93
C GLY A 434 -23.63 -97.25 12.26
N SER A 435 -23.51 -97.26 10.92
CA SER A 435 -23.24 -96.05 10.13
C SER A 435 -24.50 -95.22 9.82
N LYS A 436 -25.72 -95.72 10.13
CA LYS A 436 -26.99 -95.07 9.79
C LYS A 436 -27.88 -94.66 10.97
N ARG A 437 -27.53 -94.98 12.22
CA ARG A 437 -28.24 -94.44 13.39
C ARG A 437 -27.67 -93.07 13.71
N PHE A 438 -28.33 -92.04 13.17
CA PHE A 438 -28.16 -90.68 13.61
C PHE A 438 -28.24 -90.61 15.15
N ASN A 439 -27.12 -90.28 15.82
CA ASN A 439 -27.09 -90.15 17.27
C ASN A 439 -27.84 -88.88 17.68
N TYR A 440 -29.12 -89.06 17.93
CA TYR A 440 -30.03 -87.99 18.28
C TYR A 440 -29.62 -87.17 19.51
N ASN A 441 -28.96 -87.79 20.49
CA ASN A 441 -28.54 -87.10 21.72
C ASN A 441 -27.29 -86.24 21.46
N GLU A 442 -26.38 -86.72 20.62
CA GLU A 442 -25.17 -86.00 20.25
C GLU A 442 -25.47 -84.84 19.29
N PHE A 443 -26.36 -85.04 18.32
CA PHE A 443 -26.88 -83.95 17.51
C PHE A 443 -27.53 -82.86 18.36
N GLU A 444 -28.39 -83.23 19.31
CA GLU A 444 -29.08 -82.25 20.16
C GLU A 444 -28.09 -81.47 21.04
N LYS A 445 -27.02 -82.13 21.51
CA LYS A 445 -25.93 -81.48 22.26
C LYS A 445 -25.15 -80.50 21.38
N ILE A 446 -24.66 -80.96 20.22
CA ILE A 446 -23.89 -80.12 19.28
C ILE A 446 -24.73 -78.94 18.80
N PHE A 447 -26.00 -79.16 18.47
CA PHE A 447 -26.92 -78.10 18.03
C PHE A 447 -27.19 -77.08 19.13
N LYS A 448 -27.37 -77.51 20.39
CA LYS A 448 -27.49 -76.60 21.54
C LYS A 448 -26.23 -75.76 21.73
N GLU A 449 -25.05 -76.35 21.55
CA GLU A 449 -23.76 -75.65 21.66
C GLU A 449 -23.53 -74.66 20.51
N THR A 450 -23.91 -75.00 19.27
CA THR A 450 -23.69 -74.13 18.09
C THR A 450 -24.79 -73.08 17.87
N HIS A 451 -26.01 -73.33 18.34
CA HIS A 451 -27.17 -72.47 18.13
C HIS A 451 -27.90 -72.16 19.44
N GLU A 452 -27.13 -71.81 20.46
CA GLU A 452 -27.60 -71.57 21.83
C GLU A 452 -28.74 -70.54 21.90
N ASP A 453 -28.61 -69.41 21.18
CA ASP A 453 -29.62 -68.34 21.18
C ASP A 453 -30.95 -68.77 20.55
N PHE A 454 -30.88 -69.53 19.45
CA PHE A 454 -32.09 -70.07 18.82
C PHE A 454 -32.79 -71.05 19.75
N TYR A 455 -32.03 -71.93 20.41
CA TYR A 455 -32.59 -72.91 21.34
C TYR A 455 -33.25 -72.23 22.54
N LYS A 456 -32.60 -71.21 23.14
CA LYS A 456 -33.17 -70.39 24.23
C LYS A 456 -34.48 -69.73 23.80
N LYS A 457 -34.49 -69.05 22.64
CA LYS A 457 -35.69 -68.37 22.13
C LYS A 457 -36.82 -69.35 21.80
N LEU A 458 -36.51 -70.51 21.25
CA LEU A 458 -37.50 -71.52 20.87
C LEU A 458 -38.23 -72.07 22.11
N VAL A 459 -37.48 -72.43 23.16
CA VAL A 459 -38.06 -72.97 24.41
C VAL A 459 -38.80 -71.88 25.19
N LEU A 460 -38.29 -70.64 25.21
CA LEU A 460 -38.98 -69.51 25.86
C LEU A 460 -40.31 -69.18 25.18
N LYS A 461 -40.35 -69.19 23.84
CA LYS A 461 -41.54 -68.80 23.07
C LYS A 461 -42.56 -69.93 22.94
N TYR A 462 -42.12 -71.18 22.97
CA TYR A 462 -42.98 -72.37 22.82
C TYR A 462 -42.59 -73.45 23.85
N PRO A 463 -42.94 -73.24 25.14
CA PRO A 463 -42.55 -74.16 26.21
C PRO A 463 -43.20 -75.55 26.10
N ASP A 464 -44.35 -75.66 25.43
CA ASP A 464 -45.12 -76.91 25.29
C ASP A 464 -44.63 -77.83 24.15
N LEU A 465 -43.52 -77.49 23.48
CA LEU A 465 -42.94 -78.33 22.44
C LEU A 465 -42.32 -79.59 23.04
N THR A 466 -42.68 -80.73 22.47
CA THR A 466 -42.08 -82.00 22.82
C THR A 466 -40.63 -82.08 22.29
N ARG A 467 -39.82 -82.96 22.88
CA ARG A 467 -38.43 -83.16 22.45
C ARG A 467 -38.29 -83.51 20.96
N ASN A 468 -39.24 -84.25 20.40
CA ASN A 468 -39.26 -84.58 18.97
C ASN A 468 -39.61 -83.38 18.08
N GLU A 469 -40.48 -82.48 18.56
CA GLU A 469 -40.83 -81.25 17.86
C GLU A 469 -39.69 -80.24 17.89
N ILE A 470 -38.98 -80.10 19.02
CA ILE A 470 -37.76 -79.29 19.13
C ILE A 470 -36.69 -79.80 18.15
N ARG A 471 -36.54 -81.12 18.05
CA ARG A 471 -35.60 -81.74 17.10
C ARG A 471 -35.99 -81.48 15.65
N LEU A 472 -37.28 -81.53 15.33
CA LEU A 472 -37.76 -81.15 14.00
C LEU A 472 -37.44 -79.67 13.71
N CYS A 473 -37.59 -78.76 14.69
CA CYS A 473 -37.20 -77.37 14.53
C CYS A 473 -35.70 -77.20 14.26
N ALA A 474 -34.86 -77.99 14.93
CA ALA A 474 -33.42 -77.98 14.70
C ALA A 474 -33.05 -78.39 13.26
N PHE A 475 -33.65 -79.46 12.74
CA PHE A 475 -33.45 -79.86 11.34
C PHE A 475 -33.92 -78.79 10.35
N LEU A 476 -35.03 -78.12 10.64
CA LEU A 476 -35.54 -77.03 9.81
C LEU A 476 -34.70 -75.76 9.89
N LYS A 477 -34.12 -75.44 11.06
CA LYS A 477 -33.16 -74.34 11.23
C LYS A 477 -31.90 -74.55 10.38
N MET A 478 -31.50 -75.80 10.18
CA MET A 478 -30.42 -76.18 9.27
C MET A 478 -30.85 -76.22 7.79
N SER A 479 -32.06 -75.77 7.47
CA SER A 479 -32.64 -75.73 6.11
C SER A 479 -32.77 -77.10 5.44
N LEU A 480 -32.83 -78.19 6.21
CA LEU A 480 -33.04 -79.53 5.65
C LEU A 480 -34.45 -79.69 5.08
N SER A 481 -34.54 -80.29 3.90
CA SER A 481 -35.79 -80.62 3.22
C SER A 481 -36.51 -81.80 3.89
N THR A 482 -37.82 -81.93 3.65
CA THR A 482 -38.61 -83.06 4.17
C THR A 482 -38.07 -84.42 3.71
N LYS A 483 -37.48 -84.49 2.51
CA LYS A 483 -36.83 -85.71 1.99
C LYS A 483 -35.57 -86.05 2.78
N GLU A 484 -34.72 -85.06 3.05
CA GLU A 484 -33.48 -85.26 3.85
C GLU A 484 -33.81 -85.62 5.30
N ILE A 485 -34.79 -84.95 5.91
CA ILE A 485 -35.23 -85.28 7.28
C ILE A 485 -35.79 -86.70 7.35
N SER A 486 -36.59 -87.13 6.36
CA SER A 486 -37.09 -88.51 6.28
C SER A 486 -35.97 -89.53 6.17
N ALA A 487 -34.94 -89.25 5.36
CA ALA A 487 -33.76 -90.11 5.22
C ALA A 487 -32.93 -90.19 6.51
N ILE A 488 -32.70 -89.05 7.20
CA ILE A 488 -31.92 -88.98 8.45
C ILE A 488 -32.66 -89.66 9.61
N THR A 489 -33.98 -89.45 9.71
CA THR A 489 -34.78 -89.93 10.85
C THR A 489 -35.36 -91.33 10.66
N GLN A 490 -35.26 -91.88 9.44
CA GLN A 490 -35.89 -93.16 9.03
C GLN A 490 -37.41 -93.19 9.23
N GLN A 491 -38.06 -92.04 9.31
CA GLN A 491 -39.51 -91.94 9.31
C GLN A 491 -40.03 -91.78 7.89
N SER A 492 -41.25 -92.26 7.63
CA SER A 492 -41.87 -92.07 6.31
C SER A 492 -41.95 -90.59 5.94
N TYR A 493 -41.79 -90.27 4.66
CA TYR A 493 -41.93 -88.90 4.16
C TYR A 493 -43.25 -88.24 4.60
N ASN A 494 -44.33 -89.03 4.61
CA ASN A 494 -45.64 -88.60 5.10
C ASN A 494 -45.65 -88.31 6.59
N SER A 495 -44.97 -89.12 7.42
CA SER A 495 -44.83 -88.87 8.86
C SER A 495 -44.17 -87.52 9.15
N ILE A 496 -43.10 -87.17 8.44
CA ILE A 496 -42.42 -85.88 8.59
C ILE A 496 -43.29 -84.73 8.09
N THR A 497 -44.02 -84.92 6.99
CA THR A 497 -44.96 -83.91 6.46
C THR A 497 -46.08 -83.62 7.47
N ILE A 498 -46.65 -84.65 8.07
CA ILE A 498 -47.65 -84.52 9.14
C ILE A 498 -47.04 -83.86 10.37
N ALA A 499 -45.83 -84.24 10.78
CA ALA A 499 -45.13 -83.63 11.92
C ALA A 499 -44.87 -82.12 11.69
N ARG A 500 -44.45 -81.72 10.48
CA ARG A 500 -44.30 -80.31 10.09
C ARG A 500 -45.64 -79.56 10.14
N HIS A 501 -46.72 -80.18 9.67
CA HIS A 501 -48.04 -79.58 9.71
C HIS A 501 -48.56 -79.42 11.15
N ARG A 502 -48.33 -80.41 12.02
CA ARG A 502 -48.64 -80.33 13.47
C ARG A 502 -47.83 -79.23 14.14
N LEU A 503 -46.53 -79.17 13.88
CA LEU A 503 -45.63 -78.14 14.41
C LEU A 503 -46.07 -76.73 13.98
N ARG A 504 -46.45 -76.58 12.71
CA ARG A 504 -46.99 -75.34 12.16
C ARG A 504 -48.26 -74.88 12.88
N LYS A 505 -49.21 -75.78 13.12
CA LYS A 505 -50.43 -75.49 13.90
C LYS A 505 -50.10 -75.09 15.34
N LYS A 506 -49.16 -75.80 15.98
CA LYS A 506 -48.74 -75.54 17.36
C LYS A 506 -47.99 -74.20 17.52
N MET A 507 -47.36 -73.72 16.45
CA MET A 507 -46.70 -72.42 16.38
C MET A 507 -47.61 -71.28 15.89
N ASN A 508 -48.89 -71.55 15.60
CA ASN A 508 -49.88 -70.59 15.09
C ASN A 508 -49.42 -69.83 13.81
N LEU A 509 -48.88 -70.54 12.82
CA LEU A 509 -48.46 -69.93 11.55
C LEU A 509 -49.59 -69.92 10.50
N GLU A 510 -49.91 -68.75 9.95
CA GLU A 510 -50.89 -68.53 8.87
C GLU A 510 -50.56 -69.31 7.60
N GLU A 511 -51.54 -69.74 6.80
CA GLU A 511 -51.39 -70.66 5.63
C GLU A 511 -50.32 -70.25 4.59
N ASN A 512 -49.97 -68.97 4.49
CA ASN A 512 -48.97 -68.48 3.52
C ASN A 512 -47.54 -68.36 4.08
N GLN A 513 -47.30 -68.62 5.36
CA GLN A 513 -45.96 -68.49 5.97
C GLN A 513 -45.14 -69.79 5.86
N SER A 514 -43.87 -69.69 5.45
CA SER A 514 -42.96 -70.84 5.46
C SER A 514 -42.46 -71.11 6.87
N LEU A 515 -42.79 -72.29 7.41
CA LEU A 515 -42.30 -72.78 8.71
C LEU A 515 -40.76 -72.72 8.80
N THR A 516 -40.06 -73.02 7.70
CA THR A 516 -38.60 -72.99 7.65
C THR A 516 -38.06 -71.56 7.75
N ASN A 517 -38.64 -70.61 7.02
CA ASN A 517 -38.19 -69.20 7.06
C ASN A 517 -38.48 -68.57 8.42
N PHE A 518 -39.62 -68.91 9.03
CA PHE A 518 -39.95 -68.47 10.38
C PHE A 518 -38.92 -68.96 11.40
N LEU A 519 -38.53 -70.24 11.36
CA LEU A 519 -37.50 -70.78 12.24
C LEU A 519 -36.11 -70.19 11.97
N LEU A 520 -35.78 -69.85 10.72
CA LEU A 520 -34.55 -69.14 10.39
C LEU A 520 -34.49 -67.74 10.98
N SER A 521 -35.64 -67.06 11.13
CA SER A 521 -35.75 -65.71 11.71
C SER A 521 -35.71 -65.64 13.24
N LEU A 522 -35.97 -66.76 13.92
CA LEU A 522 -35.78 -66.93 15.37
C LEU A 522 -34.27 -67.01 15.69
#